data_AF-A0A067T5X9-F1
#
_entry.id   AF-A0A067T5X9-F1
#
_cell.length_a   1.000
_cell.length_b   1.000
_cell.length_c   1.000
_cell.angle_alpha   90.00
_cell.angle_beta   90.00
_cell.angle_gamma   90.00
#
_symmetry.space_group_name_H-M   'P 1'
#
loop_
_entity.id
_entity.type
_entity.pdbx_description
1 polymer ?
#
loop_
_entity_poly.entity_id
_entity_poly.type
_entity_poly.pdbx_seq_one_letter_code
_entity_poly.pdbx_strand_id
1 'polypeptide(L)'
;MRSSTIRILVAFASVAASVNAQAPPFIGQLLLEPGLTSSQCMTAASNADGAIVTIQPCNNAASQKWTFTGGVVQIFGNKCLDVTQGKNADGTKMQIWTCSTNNANQKFGYTRDNRLYWAGSNKCVDLTSGSQAAGNRIQIWTCSDNNINQVWNTGYSASNLPTTSQNGQFGVNNCGTGSSQSSKCQTVWLNSASDFCLWAPPSFGSIGDTEREEVSWCTKSGRGTRTIPNGSLKGVHFVKTPEYVQVTGVGDFTSMNIPRGDAGGELDNRGADGNGNPIGGLVYGNSFGSGLQYHDWTSFISDSEFCFRACVGPRATSLCNHIYDIMGCFWNMPANYNAGVYEDCVGDTDLPMGVYGTSTWHQGVNPTPAAHPVAPSSSCKPLPTVSVSPVMRRSEMVKRQVTPPFPGATAPPSLR
;
A
#
# COMPACT_ATOMS: atom_id res chain seq x y z
N MET A 1 -45.45 -62.44 14.87
CA MET A 1 -44.13 -62.30 14.21
C MET A 1 -43.61 -60.91 14.54
N ARG A 2 -42.48 -60.83 15.27
CA ARG A 2 -41.85 -59.56 15.68
C ARG A 2 -41.03 -59.02 14.51
N SER A 3 -41.28 -57.79 14.07
CA SER A 3 -40.46 -57.11 13.06
C SER A 3 -39.55 -56.10 13.77
N SER A 4 -38.23 -56.33 13.68
CA SER A 4 -37.18 -55.49 14.24
C SER A 4 -36.83 -54.36 13.27
N THR A 5 -36.92 -53.11 13.73
CA THR A 5 -36.43 -51.92 13.02
C THR A 5 -34.93 -51.73 13.30
N ILE A 6 -34.10 -51.90 12.26
CA ILE A 6 -32.67 -51.59 12.29
C ILE A 6 -32.52 -50.08 12.06
N ARG A 7 -31.96 -49.36 13.05
CA ARG A 7 -31.52 -47.96 12.89
C ARG A 7 -30.08 -47.96 12.38
N ILE A 8 -29.87 -47.47 11.16
CA ILE A 8 -28.55 -47.20 10.62
C ILE A 8 -28.09 -45.83 11.17
N LEU A 9 -27.09 -45.83 12.05
CA LEU A 9 -26.36 -44.62 12.40
C LEU A 9 -25.38 -44.29 11.26
N VAL A 10 -25.65 -43.20 10.54
CA VAL A 10 -24.66 -42.61 9.63
C VAL A 10 -23.75 -41.72 10.46
N ALA A 11 -22.51 -42.17 10.68
CA ALA A 11 -21.47 -41.34 11.28
C ALA A 11 -21.02 -40.30 10.25
N PHE A 12 -21.33 -39.03 10.49
CA PHE A 12 -20.72 -37.92 9.75
C PHE A 12 -19.25 -37.82 10.18
N ALA A 13 -18.34 -38.35 9.36
CA ALA A 13 -16.94 -37.99 9.45
C ALA A 13 -16.79 -36.52 9.04
N SER A 14 -16.61 -35.64 10.01
CA SER A 14 -16.21 -34.25 9.77
C SER A 14 -14.81 -34.25 9.14
N VAL A 15 -14.75 -34.07 7.82
CA VAL A 15 -13.49 -33.76 7.15
C VAL A 15 -13.12 -32.35 7.60
N ALA A 16 -12.22 -32.24 8.58
CA ALA A 16 -11.58 -30.98 8.89
C ALA A 16 -10.79 -30.55 7.66
N ALA A 17 -11.32 -29.59 6.90
CA ALA A 17 -10.55 -28.92 5.88
C ALA A 17 -9.33 -28.32 6.58
N SER A 18 -8.14 -28.86 6.29
CA SER A 18 -6.88 -28.26 6.67
C SER A 18 -6.77 -26.93 5.94
N VAL A 19 -7.29 -25.87 6.56
CA VAL A 19 -6.95 -24.49 6.20
C VAL A 19 -5.46 -24.35 6.50
N ASN A 20 -4.64 -24.43 5.45
CA ASN A 20 -3.26 -23.98 5.54
C ASN A 20 -3.27 -22.57 6.16
N ALA A 21 -2.47 -22.36 7.19
CA ALA A 21 -2.29 -21.03 7.76
C ALA A 21 -1.86 -20.08 6.64
N GLN A 22 -2.75 -19.17 6.26
CA GLN A 22 -2.52 -18.25 5.17
C GLN A 22 -1.38 -17.29 5.56
N ALA A 23 -0.45 -17.04 4.65
CA ALA A 23 0.64 -16.06 4.81
C ALA A 23 0.27 -14.79 4.02
N PRO A 24 0.85 -13.62 4.33
CA PRO A 24 0.70 -12.46 3.48
C PRO A 24 1.18 -12.78 2.05
N PRO A 25 0.61 -12.13 1.02
CA PRO A 25 1.03 -12.35 -0.35
C PRO A 25 2.44 -11.82 -0.60
N PHE A 26 2.90 -10.85 0.21
CA PHE A 26 4.27 -10.37 0.16
C PHE A 26 5.29 -11.36 0.72
N ILE A 27 6.42 -11.49 0.06
CA ILE A 27 7.45 -12.50 0.36
C ILE A 27 8.72 -11.91 0.99
N GLY A 28 9.51 -12.77 1.65
CA GLY A 28 10.80 -12.41 2.23
C GLY A 28 10.70 -11.71 3.58
N GLN A 29 11.58 -10.73 3.82
CA GLN A 29 11.63 -9.97 5.07
C GLN A 29 10.72 -8.75 5.00
N LEU A 30 9.64 -8.80 5.78
CA LEU A 30 8.58 -7.80 5.80
C LEU A 30 8.70 -6.90 7.01
N LEU A 31 8.34 -5.64 6.81
CA LEU A 31 7.87 -4.77 7.89
C LEU A 31 6.42 -5.15 8.20
N LEU A 32 6.06 -5.10 9.48
CA LEU A 32 4.67 -5.24 9.95
C LEU A 32 4.26 -3.90 10.57
N GLU A 33 3.31 -3.22 9.94
CA GLU A 33 2.91 -1.86 10.26
C GLU A 33 1.45 -1.84 10.70
N PRO A 34 1.06 -1.13 11.77
CA PRO A 34 -0.35 -1.01 12.12
C PRO A 34 -1.15 -0.40 10.96
N GLY A 35 -2.36 -0.89 10.69
CA GLY A 35 -3.25 -0.31 9.67
C GLY A 35 -3.59 1.17 9.92
N LEU A 36 -3.48 1.62 11.17
CA LEU A 36 -3.64 3.02 11.55
C LEU A 36 -2.48 3.92 11.09
N THR A 37 -1.28 3.38 10.85
CA THR A 37 -0.10 4.14 10.45
C THR A 37 1.01 3.28 9.85
N SER A 38 1.53 3.70 8.70
CA SER A 38 2.69 3.06 8.05
C SER A 38 4.05 3.56 8.54
N SER A 39 4.07 4.46 9.53
CA SER A 39 5.33 5.04 10.05
C SER A 39 5.91 4.27 11.25
N GLN A 40 5.14 3.34 11.80
CA GLN A 40 5.49 2.52 12.95
C GLN A 40 5.55 1.05 12.54
N CYS A 41 6.54 0.32 13.07
CA CYS A 41 6.83 -1.06 12.73
C CYS A 41 6.84 -1.93 14.00
N MET A 42 6.25 -3.11 13.93
CA MET A 42 6.38 -4.16 14.94
C MET A 42 7.86 -4.48 15.14
N THR A 43 8.33 -4.30 16.36
CA THR A 43 9.74 -4.31 16.73
C THR A 43 9.96 -5.20 17.95
N ALA A 44 10.87 -6.16 17.83
CA ALA A 44 11.38 -6.91 18.98
C ALA A 44 12.46 -6.10 19.71
N ALA A 45 12.37 -5.99 21.03
CA ALA A 45 13.29 -5.16 21.81
C ALA A 45 14.75 -5.67 21.82
N SER A 46 14.96 -6.97 21.65
CA SER A 46 16.28 -7.61 21.51
C SER A 46 16.13 -9.01 20.90
N ASN A 47 17.24 -9.75 20.71
CA ASN A 47 17.24 -11.15 20.27
C ASN A 47 17.22 -12.16 21.45
N ALA A 48 16.81 -11.74 22.64
CA ALA A 48 16.67 -12.63 23.79
C ALA A 48 15.28 -13.28 23.83
N ASP A 49 15.18 -14.48 24.39
CA ASP A 49 13.88 -15.09 24.69
C ASP A 49 13.12 -14.25 25.72
N GLY A 50 11.84 -14.03 25.47
CA GLY A 50 10.99 -13.16 26.30
C GLY A 50 11.14 -11.67 25.99
N ALA A 51 11.95 -11.28 24.99
CA ALA A 51 12.04 -9.89 24.58
C ALA A 51 10.66 -9.39 24.13
N ILE A 52 10.29 -8.21 24.63
CA ILE A 52 8.97 -7.64 24.38
C ILE A 52 8.83 -7.22 22.92
N VAL A 53 7.60 -7.31 22.41
CA VAL A 53 7.24 -6.85 21.07
C VAL A 53 6.41 -5.57 21.18
N THR A 54 6.92 -4.50 20.57
CA THR A 54 6.34 -3.15 20.60
C THR A 54 6.19 -2.59 19.20
N ILE A 55 5.55 -1.44 19.03
CA ILE A 55 5.74 -0.62 17.82
C ILE A 55 6.84 0.42 18.04
N GLN A 56 7.65 0.69 17.02
CA GLN A 56 8.68 1.73 17.00
C GLN A 56 8.71 2.39 15.62
N PRO A 57 9.27 3.61 15.47
CA PRO A 57 9.48 4.20 14.15
C PRO A 57 10.19 3.21 13.22
N CYS A 58 9.66 3.06 12.01
CA CYS A 58 10.27 2.20 11.00
C CYS A 58 11.67 2.71 10.66
N ASN A 59 12.70 1.90 10.88
CA ASN A 59 14.09 2.26 10.69
C ASN A 59 14.90 1.18 9.93
N ASN A 60 14.21 0.16 9.41
CA ASN A 60 14.80 -0.94 8.65
C ASN A 60 15.80 -1.80 9.46
N ALA A 61 15.79 -1.71 10.81
CA ALA A 61 16.63 -2.55 11.65
C ALA A 61 16.23 -4.03 11.57
N ALA A 62 17.17 -4.93 11.84
CA ALA A 62 16.91 -6.37 11.89
C ALA A 62 15.80 -6.75 12.89
N SER A 63 15.59 -5.94 13.93
CA SER A 63 14.51 -6.08 14.91
C SER A 63 13.11 -5.77 14.38
N GLN A 64 12.98 -5.35 13.12
CA GLN A 64 11.72 -5.05 12.43
C GLN A 64 11.49 -5.96 11.21
N LYS A 65 12.37 -6.94 10.97
CA LYS A 65 12.34 -7.80 9.78
C LYS A 65 11.75 -9.15 10.10
N TRP A 66 10.46 -9.29 9.78
CA TRP A 66 9.67 -10.48 10.03
C TRP A 66 9.58 -11.36 8.78
N THR A 67 9.52 -12.67 8.96
CA THR A 67 9.37 -13.62 7.85
C THR A 67 8.27 -14.62 8.18
N PHE A 68 7.34 -14.82 7.26
CA PHE A 68 6.24 -15.75 7.42
C PHE A 68 6.60 -17.09 6.77
N THR A 69 6.74 -18.13 7.59
CA THR A 69 7.15 -19.46 7.11
C THR A 69 6.37 -20.53 7.87
N GLY A 70 5.66 -21.42 7.17
CA GLY A 70 5.05 -22.60 7.80
C GLY A 70 4.14 -22.31 9.00
N GLY A 71 3.38 -21.20 8.93
CA GLY A 71 2.47 -20.77 10.00
C GLY A 71 3.17 -20.20 11.24
N VAL A 72 4.43 -19.81 11.15
CA VAL A 72 5.13 -19.03 12.19
C VAL A 72 5.59 -17.67 11.63
N VAL A 73 5.70 -16.68 12.51
CA VAL A 73 6.23 -15.33 12.17
C VAL A 73 7.61 -15.19 12.80
N GLN A 74 8.65 -15.34 11.99
CA GLN A 74 10.04 -15.43 12.44
C GLN A 74 10.74 -14.07 12.42
N ILE A 75 11.73 -13.92 13.29
CA ILE A 75 12.65 -12.78 13.37
C ILE A 75 14.02 -13.26 13.85
N PHE A 76 15.09 -12.54 13.48
CA PHE A 76 16.48 -12.91 13.81
C PHE A 76 16.89 -14.35 13.40
N GLY A 77 16.20 -14.95 12.43
CA GLY A 77 16.44 -16.29 11.91
C GLY A 77 15.87 -17.43 12.75
N ASN A 78 15.96 -17.38 14.08
CA ASN A 78 15.52 -18.47 14.96
C ASN A 78 14.54 -18.06 16.07
N LYS A 79 14.09 -16.81 16.10
CA LYS A 79 13.03 -16.35 17.02
C LYS A 79 11.71 -16.28 16.31
N CYS A 80 10.65 -16.51 17.05
CA CYS A 80 9.27 -16.51 16.58
C CYS A 80 8.47 -15.53 17.43
N LEU A 81 7.53 -14.82 16.82
CA LEU A 81 6.46 -14.13 17.53
C LEU A 81 5.76 -15.16 18.43
N ASP A 82 5.47 -14.78 19.66
CA ASP A 82 5.01 -15.71 20.69
C ASP A 82 3.99 -15.02 21.61
N VAL A 83 2.86 -15.70 21.83
CA VAL A 83 1.88 -15.31 22.85
C VAL A 83 2.43 -15.72 24.21
N THR A 84 2.72 -14.72 25.07
CA THR A 84 3.37 -14.95 26.37
C THR A 84 2.64 -16.03 27.18
N GLN A 85 3.37 -17.09 27.54
CA GLN A 85 2.87 -18.26 28.30
C GLN A 85 1.70 -19.02 27.63
N GLY A 86 1.36 -18.74 26.37
CA GLY A 86 0.20 -19.34 25.71
C GLY A 86 -1.13 -18.94 26.35
N LYS A 87 -1.18 -17.82 27.08
CA LYS A 87 -2.36 -17.42 27.81
C LYS A 87 -3.42 -16.88 26.85
N ASN A 88 -4.50 -17.64 26.66
CA ASN A 88 -5.65 -17.23 25.85
C ASN A 88 -6.58 -16.26 26.61
N ALA A 89 -6.09 -15.06 26.87
CA ALA A 89 -6.85 -13.98 27.50
C ALA A 89 -6.59 -12.66 26.77
N ASP A 90 -7.65 -11.87 26.60
CA ASP A 90 -7.54 -10.52 26.04
C ASP A 90 -6.55 -9.69 26.85
N GLY A 91 -5.67 -8.97 26.14
CA GLY A 91 -4.61 -8.19 26.75
C GLY A 91 -3.31 -8.95 27.05
N THR A 92 -3.26 -10.27 26.79
CA THR A 92 -2.01 -11.03 26.90
C THR A 92 -0.98 -10.43 25.95
N LYS A 93 0.19 -10.08 26.48
CA LYS A 93 1.21 -9.36 25.72
C LYS A 93 2.02 -10.27 24.82
N MET A 94 2.48 -9.71 23.71
CA MET A 94 3.37 -10.38 22.78
C MET A 94 4.82 -10.31 23.28
N GLN A 95 5.57 -11.34 22.90
CA GLN A 95 7.01 -11.45 23.06
C GLN A 95 7.61 -12.16 21.84
N ILE A 96 8.93 -12.31 21.80
CA ILE A 96 9.57 -13.30 20.95
C ILE A 96 10.13 -14.45 21.79
N TRP A 97 10.24 -15.62 21.18
CA TRP A 97 10.86 -16.79 21.80
C TRP A 97 11.53 -17.65 20.74
N THR A 98 12.50 -18.47 21.12
CA THR A 98 13.11 -19.46 20.23
C THR A 98 12.03 -20.29 19.54
N CYS A 99 12.10 -20.36 18.20
CA CYS A 99 11.15 -21.11 17.39
C CYS A 99 11.16 -22.59 17.73
N SER A 100 9.99 -23.23 17.78
CA SER A 100 9.87 -24.68 18.00
C SER A 100 8.69 -25.30 17.23
N THR A 101 8.88 -26.52 16.74
CA THR A 101 8.04 -27.11 15.69
C THR A 101 6.56 -27.31 16.08
N ASN A 102 6.28 -27.55 17.36
CA ASN A 102 4.94 -27.86 17.89
C ASN A 102 4.47 -26.91 19.00
N ASN A 103 5.01 -25.68 19.05
CA ASN A 103 4.56 -24.70 20.03
C ASN A 103 3.35 -23.92 19.51
N ALA A 104 2.17 -24.19 20.10
CA ALA A 104 0.93 -23.52 19.75
C ALA A 104 1.02 -21.99 19.92
N ASN A 105 1.80 -21.49 20.87
CA ASN A 105 1.95 -20.05 21.15
C ASN A 105 2.56 -19.27 19.99
N GLN A 106 3.21 -19.98 19.05
CA GLN A 106 3.96 -19.42 17.94
C GLN A 106 3.26 -19.63 16.58
N LYS A 107 2.06 -20.23 16.58
CA LYS A 107 1.32 -20.51 15.34
C LYS A 107 0.40 -19.37 14.99
N PHE A 108 0.61 -18.75 13.84
CA PHE A 108 -0.21 -17.65 13.34
C PHE A 108 -0.65 -17.91 11.91
N GLY A 109 -1.78 -17.30 11.55
CA GLY A 109 -2.17 -17.11 10.15
C GLY A 109 -2.45 -15.63 9.88
N TYR A 110 -2.52 -15.29 8.61
CA TYR A 110 -2.71 -13.93 8.11
C TYR A 110 -3.89 -13.93 7.14
N THR A 111 -4.89 -13.10 7.40
CA THR A 111 -6.10 -13.02 6.59
C THR A 111 -5.94 -12.06 5.41
N ARG A 112 -6.85 -12.13 4.44
CA ARG A 112 -6.87 -11.20 3.30
C ARG A 112 -7.13 -9.75 3.72
N ASP A 113 -7.87 -9.52 4.80
CA ASP A 113 -8.12 -8.19 5.39
C ASP A 113 -7.04 -7.78 6.40
N ASN A 114 -5.81 -8.28 6.20
CA ASN A 114 -4.59 -7.88 6.88
C ASN A 114 -4.57 -8.13 8.39
N ARG A 115 -5.23 -9.17 8.90
CA ARG A 115 -5.19 -9.54 10.32
C ARG A 115 -4.25 -10.70 10.56
N LEU A 116 -3.38 -10.54 11.55
CA LEU A 116 -2.53 -11.59 12.06
C LEU A 116 -3.26 -12.27 13.23
N TYR A 117 -3.70 -13.51 13.06
CA TYR A 117 -4.45 -14.26 14.08
C TYR A 117 -3.62 -15.39 14.67
N TRP A 118 -3.82 -15.66 15.97
CA TRP A 118 -3.20 -16.77 16.67
C TRP A 118 -3.97 -18.06 16.36
N ALA A 119 -3.33 -19.01 15.68
CA ALA A 119 -3.99 -20.18 15.11
C ALA A 119 -4.59 -21.09 16.18
N GLY A 120 -5.78 -21.64 15.92
CA GLY A 120 -6.51 -22.45 16.90
C GLY A 120 -7.10 -21.66 18.07
N SER A 121 -7.09 -20.32 17.98
CA SER A 121 -7.70 -19.42 18.96
C SER A 121 -8.67 -18.44 18.26
N ASN A 122 -9.51 -17.77 19.05
CA ASN A 122 -10.30 -16.62 18.57
C ASN A 122 -9.59 -15.31 18.95
N LYS A 123 -8.30 -15.19 18.63
CA LYS A 123 -7.45 -14.06 19.01
C LYS A 123 -6.64 -13.53 17.84
N CYS A 124 -6.58 -12.22 17.75
CA CYS A 124 -5.84 -11.46 16.77
C CYS A 124 -4.76 -10.65 17.47
N VAL A 125 -3.62 -10.48 16.80
CA VAL A 125 -2.58 -9.54 17.23
C VAL A 125 -3.16 -8.14 17.15
N ASP A 126 -3.04 -7.40 18.24
CA ASP A 126 -3.78 -6.17 18.49
C ASP A 126 -2.82 -5.07 18.97
N LEU A 127 -2.94 -3.90 18.34
CA LEU A 127 -2.30 -2.69 18.81
C LEU A 127 -3.02 -2.20 20.06
N THR A 128 -2.40 -2.39 21.23
CA THR A 128 -3.02 -2.07 22.53
C THR A 128 -3.66 -0.69 22.53
N SER A 129 -4.98 -0.67 22.72
CA SER A 129 -5.82 0.54 22.78
C SER A 129 -5.73 1.45 21.55
N GLY A 130 -5.26 0.95 20.41
CA GLY A 130 -5.04 1.73 19.19
C GLY A 130 -3.95 2.80 19.30
N SER A 131 -3.14 2.78 20.37
CA SER A 131 -2.12 3.80 20.58
C SER A 131 -0.96 3.64 19.60
N GLN A 132 -0.72 4.68 18.79
CA GLN A 132 0.37 4.74 17.81
C GLN A 132 1.69 5.25 18.41
N ALA A 133 1.75 5.42 19.73
CA ALA A 133 2.95 5.88 20.41
C ALA A 133 4.06 4.83 20.35
N ALA A 134 5.26 5.27 20.01
CA ALA A 134 6.46 4.43 20.04
C ALA A 134 6.64 3.79 21.44
N GLY A 135 6.95 2.50 21.47
CA GLY A 135 7.04 1.71 22.70
C GLY A 135 5.72 1.06 23.14
N ASN A 136 4.58 1.35 22.48
CA ASN A 136 3.33 0.67 22.81
C ASN A 136 3.49 -0.85 22.60
N ARG A 137 3.26 -1.62 23.67
CA ARG A 137 3.47 -3.07 23.67
C ARG A 137 2.28 -3.77 23.04
N ILE A 138 2.55 -4.65 22.08
CA ILE A 138 1.53 -5.37 21.32
C ILE A 138 0.92 -6.47 22.20
N GLN A 139 -0.36 -6.77 21.96
CA GLN A 139 -1.10 -7.79 22.69
C GLN A 139 -1.88 -8.70 21.75
N ILE A 140 -2.55 -9.70 22.29
CA ILE A 140 -3.67 -10.37 21.63
C ILE A 140 -4.99 -9.86 22.17
N TRP A 141 -6.01 -9.87 21.31
CA TRP A 141 -7.39 -9.53 21.66
C TRP A 141 -8.37 -10.36 20.83
N THR A 142 -9.60 -10.52 21.30
CA THR A 142 -10.67 -11.21 20.55
C THR A 142 -10.81 -10.61 19.14
N CYS A 143 -10.74 -11.46 18.11
CA CYS A 143 -10.83 -11.01 16.72
C CYS A 143 -12.17 -10.33 16.42
N SER A 144 -12.16 -9.25 15.63
CA SER A 144 -13.38 -8.60 15.14
C SER A 144 -13.16 -7.83 13.82
N ASP A 145 -14.17 -7.84 12.96
CA ASP A 145 -14.09 -7.33 11.58
C ASP A 145 -14.03 -5.80 11.49
N ASN A 146 -14.42 -5.09 12.56
CA ASN A 146 -14.42 -3.62 12.61
C ASN A 146 -13.37 -3.03 13.56
N ASN A 147 -12.41 -3.84 14.02
CA ASN A 147 -11.33 -3.37 14.88
C ASN A 147 -10.06 -3.10 14.08
N ILE A 148 -9.83 -1.83 13.76
CA ILE A 148 -8.64 -1.36 13.04
C ILE A 148 -7.33 -1.58 13.82
N ASN A 149 -7.38 -1.81 15.13
CA ASN A 149 -6.20 -2.12 15.93
C ASN A 149 -5.63 -3.52 15.60
N GLN A 150 -6.41 -4.37 14.94
CA GLN A 150 -6.02 -5.74 14.57
C GLN A 150 -5.51 -5.85 13.13
N VAL A 151 -5.46 -4.74 12.42
CA VAL A 151 -4.95 -4.65 11.05
C VAL A 151 -3.45 -4.39 11.10
N TRP A 152 -2.68 -5.22 10.39
CA TRP A 152 -1.24 -5.18 10.29
C TRP A 152 -0.84 -5.27 8.83
N ASN A 153 -0.56 -4.14 8.19
CA ASN A 153 -0.06 -4.09 6.84
C ASN A 153 1.35 -4.69 6.77
N THR A 154 1.64 -5.41 5.70
CA THR A 154 2.97 -5.95 5.42
C THR A 154 3.62 -5.16 4.32
N GLY A 155 4.91 -4.86 4.43
CA GLY A 155 5.59 -4.04 3.44
C GLY A 155 7.10 -4.05 3.49
N TYR A 156 7.69 -3.09 2.80
CA TYR A 156 9.12 -2.93 2.65
C TYR A 156 9.53 -1.47 2.84
N SER A 157 10.73 -1.27 3.36
CA SER A 157 11.35 0.05 3.35
C SER A 157 11.75 0.40 1.91
N ALA A 158 11.45 1.63 1.46
CA ALA A 158 11.89 2.13 0.16
C ALA A 158 13.41 2.07 -0.03
N SER A 159 14.19 2.04 1.07
CA SER A 159 15.65 1.92 1.04
C SER A 159 16.18 0.49 0.95
N ASN A 160 15.31 -0.52 1.05
CA ASN A 160 15.69 -1.93 1.06
C ASN A 160 14.57 -2.78 0.43
N LEU A 161 14.35 -2.57 -0.85
CA LEU A 161 13.36 -3.28 -1.64
C LEU A 161 13.90 -4.65 -2.08
N PRO A 162 13.09 -5.72 -2.03
CA PRO A 162 13.48 -6.99 -2.61
C PRO A 162 13.52 -6.89 -4.14
N THR A 163 14.09 -7.90 -4.81
CA THR A 163 13.97 -7.99 -6.27
C THR A 163 12.52 -8.17 -6.67
N THR A 164 11.81 -9.10 -6.04
CA THR A 164 10.37 -9.32 -6.20
C THR A 164 9.68 -9.28 -4.85
N SER A 165 8.46 -8.73 -4.80
CA SER A 165 7.64 -8.65 -3.59
C SER A 165 6.53 -9.69 -3.56
N GLN A 166 6.13 -10.26 -4.70
CA GLN A 166 5.10 -11.31 -4.78
C GLN A 166 5.53 -12.44 -5.72
N ASN A 167 4.96 -13.63 -5.51
CA ASN A 167 5.10 -14.75 -6.43
C ASN A 167 4.33 -14.44 -7.73
N GLY A 168 4.94 -14.70 -8.89
CA GLY A 168 4.34 -14.41 -10.20
C GLY A 168 4.57 -12.98 -10.70
N GLN A 169 5.31 -12.16 -9.96
CA GLN A 169 5.71 -10.83 -10.40
C GLN A 169 6.50 -10.86 -11.72
N PHE A 170 6.11 -10.04 -12.70
CA PHE A 170 6.78 -9.92 -14.00
C PHE A 170 8.15 -9.23 -13.94
N GLY A 171 8.20 -8.10 -13.22
CA GLY A 171 9.32 -7.19 -13.17
C GLY A 171 10.07 -7.24 -11.86
N VAL A 172 10.62 -6.09 -11.45
CA VAL A 172 11.43 -5.94 -10.23
C VAL A 172 11.04 -4.71 -9.41
N ASN A 173 11.32 -4.73 -8.11
CA ASN A 173 11.13 -3.60 -7.21
C ASN A 173 12.44 -2.89 -6.81
N ASN A 174 13.58 -3.56 -6.84
CA ASN A 174 14.90 -2.96 -6.60
C ASN A 174 15.45 -2.27 -7.87
N CYS A 175 14.72 -1.28 -8.38
CA CYS A 175 14.89 -0.75 -9.73
C CYS A 175 16.22 -0.04 -10.03
N GLY A 176 17.04 0.23 -9.01
CA GLY A 176 18.25 1.04 -9.16
C GLY A 176 17.90 2.50 -9.52
N THR A 177 18.82 3.19 -10.18
CA THR A 177 18.66 4.62 -10.51
C THR A 177 18.63 4.90 -12.01
N GLY A 178 19.11 3.99 -12.85
CA GLY A 178 19.18 4.18 -14.31
C GLY A 178 17.81 4.06 -14.97
N SER A 179 17.28 5.16 -15.50
CA SER A 179 16.03 5.12 -16.26
C SER A 179 16.26 4.63 -17.69
N SER A 180 15.39 3.75 -18.17
CA SER A 180 15.42 3.18 -19.52
C SER A 180 14.00 2.84 -19.96
N GLN A 181 13.69 3.00 -21.25
CA GLN A 181 12.41 2.57 -21.83
C GLN A 181 12.24 1.04 -21.86
N SER A 182 13.30 0.27 -21.60
CA SER A 182 13.24 -1.18 -21.41
C SER A 182 13.15 -1.61 -19.94
N SER A 183 13.06 -0.65 -19.00
CA SER A 183 12.98 -0.98 -17.57
C SER A 183 11.76 -1.85 -17.26
N LYS A 184 11.98 -2.82 -16.35
CA LYS A 184 10.94 -3.68 -15.76
C LYS A 184 10.63 -3.30 -14.32
N CYS A 185 10.93 -2.07 -13.91
CA CYS A 185 10.61 -1.60 -12.58
C CYS A 185 9.09 -1.61 -12.36
N GLN A 186 8.61 -2.09 -11.22
CA GLN A 186 7.18 -2.08 -10.85
C GLN A 186 6.91 -1.27 -9.57
N THR A 187 7.90 -0.54 -9.09
CA THR A 187 7.74 0.42 -8.00
C THR A 187 7.39 1.81 -8.56
N VAL A 188 6.33 2.41 -8.05
CA VAL A 188 5.85 3.75 -8.40
C VAL A 188 5.98 4.72 -7.24
N TRP A 189 6.05 6.01 -7.57
CA TRP A 189 6.16 7.08 -6.60
C TRP A 189 5.06 8.11 -6.85
N LEU A 190 4.45 8.65 -5.79
CA LEU A 190 3.43 9.71 -5.84
C LEU A 190 3.80 10.84 -4.88
N ASN A 191 4.30 11.96 -5.41
CA ASN A 191 4.77 13.08 -4.59
C ASN A 191 4.19 14.45 -4.99
N SER A 192 3.96 14.68 -6.28
CA SER A 192 3.44 15.95 -6.81
C SER A 192 3.01 15.79 -8.27
N ALA A 193 2.40 16.82 -8.85
CA ALA A 193 2.08 16.91 -10.27
C ALA A 193 3.33 16.81 -11.17
N SER A 194 4.53 17.08 -10.65
CA SER A 194 5.78 16.95 -11.40
C SER A 194 6.66 15.77 -10.97
N ASP A 195 6.29 15.03 -9.93
CA ASP A 195 7.01 13.86 -9.42
C ASP A 195 6.00 12.75 -9.07
N PHE A 196 5.59 12.03 -10.11
CA PHE A 196 4.73 10.87 -9.97
C PHE A 196 5.11 9.79 -11.00
N CYS A 197 4.55 8.60 -10.83
CA CYS A 197 4.62 7.53 -11.80
C CYS A 197 3.24 6.95 -12.05
N LEU A 198 3.07 6.34 -13.22
CA LEU A 198 1.92 5.54 -13.61
C LEU A 198 2.40 4.14 -13.98
N TRP A 199 1.50 3.17 -13.88
CA TRP A 199 1.69 1.86 -14.47
C TRP A 199 1.17 1.85 -15.90
N ALA A 200 1.92 1.24 -16.81
CA ALA A 200 1.50 1.03 -18.18
C ALA A 200 2.31 -0.12 -18.84
N PRO A 201 1.83 -0.66 -19.98
CA PRO A 201 2.22 -2.00 -20.39
C PRO A 201 3.71 -2.12 -20.71
N PRO A 202 4.36 -3.25 -20.36
CA PRO A 202 5.77 -3.46 -20.68
C PRO A 202 6.01 -3.50 -22.19
N SER A 203 5.02 -3.93 -22.96
CA SER A 203 4.96 -3.97 -24.42
C SER A 203 3.56 -3.58 -24.89
N PHE A 204 3.39 -3.29 -26.18
CA PHE A 204 2.10 -2.88 -26.75
C PHE A 204 0.97 -3.86 -26.40
N GLY A 205 -0.07 -3.38 -25.72
CA GLY A 205 -1.19 -4.19 -25.21
C GLY A 205 -2.20 -3.34 -24.43
N SER A 206 -3.46 -3.76 -24.36
CA SER A 206 -4.49 -3.08 -23.57
C SER A 206 -4.28 -3.30 -22.08
N ILE A 207 -4.65 -2.31 -21.27
CA ILE A 207 -4.49 -2.35 -19.81
C ILE A 207 -5.20 -3.57 -19.20
N GLY A 208 -6.41 -3.87 -19.65
CA GLY A 208 -7.15 -5.05 -19.16
C GLY A 208 -6.47 -6.39 -19.47
N ASP A 209 -5.64 -6.48 -20.52
CA ASP A 209 -4.92 -7.70 -20.87
C ASP A 209 -3.57 -7.81 -20.15
N THR A 210 -2.96 -6.67 -19.81
CA THR A 210 -1.61 -6.58 -19.22
C THR A 210 -1.58 -6.18 -17.75
N GLU A 211 -2.74 -5.99 -17.10
CA GLU A 211 -2.89 -5.46 -15.74
C GLU A 211 -1.98 -6.14 -14.68
N ARG A 212 -1.66 -7.42 -14.89
CA ARG A 212 -0.82 -8.22 -13.98
C ARG A 212 0.68 -7.96 -14.13
N GLU A 213 1.11 -7.42 -15.26
CA GLU A 213 2.52 -7.28 -15.66
C GLU A 213 2.98 -5.85 -15.92
N GLU A 214 2.12 -4.87 -15.64
CA GLU A 214 2.39 -3.44 -15.81
C GLU A 214 3.72 -2.99 -15.18
N VAL A 215 4.39 -2.03 -15.82
CA VAL A 215 5.67 -1.46 -15.37
C VAL A 215 5.56 0.03 -15.13
N SER A 216 6.46 0.57 -14.31
CA SER A 216 6.45 1.95 -13.83
C SER A 216 7.03 2.92 -14.86
N TRP A 217 6.25 3.96 -15.17
CA TRP A 217 6.59 5.10 -15.99
C TRP A 217 6.51 6.37 -15.16
N CYS A 218 7.64 7.05 -14.96
CA CYS A 218 7.70 8.22 -14.08
C CYS A 218 7.96 9.53 -14.83
N THR A 219 7.48 10.63 -14.26
CA THR A 219 7.89 11.99 -14.65
C THR A 219 9.33 12.29 -14.21
N LYS A 220 9.89 11.47 -13.30
CA LYS A 220 11.28 11.59 -12.88
C LYS A 220 12.18 10.48 -13.42
N SER A 221 13.33 10.88 -13.98
CA SER A 221 14.45 9.96 -14.17
C SER A 221 15.25 9.81 -12.87
N GLY A 222 16.02 8.74 -12.71
CA GLY A 222 16.76 8.47 -11.47
C GLY A 222 16.10 7.48 -10.52
N ARG A 223 14.91 6.97 -10.89
CA ARG A 223 14.14 5.96 -10.13
C ARG A 223 14.32 4.53 -10.65
N GLY A 224 15.16 4.33 -11.68
CA GLY A 224 15.28 3.01 -12.32
C GLY A 224 14.12 2.63 -13.23
N THR A 225 13.17 3.55 -13.43
CA THR A 225 11.89 3.34 -14.13
C THR A 225 11.97 3.77 -15.58
N ARG A 226 10.91 3.47 -16.35
CA ARG A 226 10.68 4.15 -17.62
C ARG A 226 10.32 5.60 -17.35
N THR A 227 10.56 6.48 -18.32
CA THR A 227 10.15 7.88 -18.21
C THR A 227 8.97 8.14 -19.13
N ILE A 228 7.93 8.81 -18.60
CA ILE A 228 6.77 9.23 -19.40
C ILE A 228 7.27 10.14 -20.52
N PRO A 229 7.03 9.82 -21.80
CA PRO A 229 7.54 10.65 -22.90
C PRO A 229 7.06 12.10 -22.81
N ASN A 230 7.93 13.04 -23.20
CA ASN A 230 7.55 14.46 -23.19
C ASN A 230 6.42 14.69 -24.18
N GLY A 231 5.39 15.41 -23.74
CA GLY A 231 4.20 15.68 -24.54
C GLY A 231 3.08 14.64 -24.39
N SER A 232 3.30 13.51 -23.71
CA SER A 232 2.23 12.56 -23.38
C SER A 232 1.20 13.18 -22.44
N LEU A 233 1.66 13.89 -21.40
CA LEU A 233 0.78 14.56 -20.45
C LEU A 233 0.25 15.87 -21.06
N LYS A 234 -1.08 16.02 -21.09
CA LYS A 234 -1.78 17.23 -21.58
C LYS A 234 -2.48 18.00 -20.47
N GLY A 235 -2.69 17.39 -19.32
CA GLY A 235 -3.13 18.05 -18.08
C GLY A 235 -2.81 17.16 -16.88
N VAL A 236 -2.45 17.76 -15.75
CA VAL A 236 -2.12 17.05 -14.50
C VAL A 236 -2.61 17.84 -13.31
N HIS A 237 -3.51 17.27 -12.52
CA HIS A 237 -3.94 17.83 -11.25
C HIS A 237 -3.48 16.90 -10.13
N PHE A 238 -2.65 17.42 -9.23
CA PHE A 238 -2.26 16.71 -8.01
C PHE A 238 -2.91 17.36 -6.81
N VAL A 239 -3.49 16.54 -5.93
CA VAL A 239 -4.05 16.99 -4.66
C VAL A 239 -3.51 16.16 -3.51
N LYS A 240 -3.08 16.84 -2.45
CA LYS A 240 -2.77 16.24 -1.15
C LYS A 240 -3.87 16.58 -0.16
N THR A 241 -4.47 15.56 0.43
CA THR A 241 -5.42 15.68 1.53
C THR A 241 -4.79 15.17 2.84
N PRO A 242 -5.49 15.24 3.99
CA PRO A 242 -5.04 14.59 5.22
C PRO A 242 -4.93 13.06 5.12
N GLU A 243 -5.66 12.43 4.19
CA GLU A 243 -5.84 10.96 4.15
C GLU A 243 -5.44 10.30 2.83
N TYR A 244 -5.17 11.06 1.78
CA TYR A 244 -4.63 10.53 0.53
C TYR A 244 -3.84 11.56 -0.28
N VAL A 245 -3.05 11.05 -1.21
CA VAL A 245 -2.60 11.80 -2.38
C VAL A 245 -3.33 11.28 -3.61
N GLN A 246 -3.61 12.18 -4.54
CA GLN A 246 -4.23 11.83 -5.81
C GLN A 246 -3.59 12.62 -6.93
N VAL A 247 -3.32 11.95 -8.05
CA VAL A 247 -2.93 12.58 -9.30
C VAL A 247 -3.91 12.16 -10.39
N THR A 248 -4.45 13.12 -11.11
CA THR A 248 -5.41 12.92 -12.21
C THR A 248 -4.97 13.70 -13.43
N GLY A 249 -5.39 13.28 -14.63
CA GLY A 249 -5.05 14.03 -15.82
C GLY A 249 -5.49 13.39 -17.12
N VAL A 250 -5.15 14.09 -18.20
CA VAL A 250 -5.45 13.71 -19.58
C VAL A 250 -4.18 13.75 -20.42
N GLY A 251 -4.13 12.94 -21.49
CA GLY A 251 -2.90 12.74 -22.25
C GLY A 251 -3.06 12.02 -23.58
N ASP A 252 -1.91 11.68 -24.16
CA ASP A 252 -1.76 10.68 -25.23
C ASP A 252 -0.84 9.58 -24.72
N PHE A 253 -1.45 8.53 -24.16
CA PHE A 253 -0.76 7.41 -23.53
C PHE A 253 -0.47 6.27 -24.52
N THR A 254 -0.74 6.47 -25.81
CA THR A 254 -0.25 5.55 -26.86
C THR A 254 1.28 5.50 -26.91
N SER A 255 1.91 6.58 -26.47
CA SER A 255 3.35 6.68 -26.22
C SER A 255 3.87 5.79 -25.08
N MET A 256 2.98 5.18 -24.29
CA MET A 256 3.27 4.30 -23.16
C MET A 256 2.80 2.86 -23.40
N ASN A 257 2.78 2.44 -24.68
CA ASN A 257 2.38 1.11 -25.14
C ASN A 257 0.86 0.80 -25.07
N ILE A 258 0.02 1.78 -24.78
CA ILE A 258 -1.44 1.58 -24.74
C ILE A 258 -2.03 1.74 -26.16
N PRO A 259 -2.85 0.79 -26.66
CA PRO A 259 -3.55 0.93 -27.93
C PRO A 259 -4.49 2.13 -27.92
N ARG A 260 -4.59 2.81 -29.06
CA ARG A 260 -5.61 3.85 -29.24
C ARG A 260 -7.01 3.25 -29.13
N GLY A 261 -7.90 3.90 -28.40
CA GLY A 261 -9.26 3.45 -28.14
C GLY A 261 -9.37 2.42 -27.01
N ASP A 262 -8.27 2.09 -26.32
CA ASP A 262 -8.35 1.31 -25.09
C ASP A 262 -9.07 2.11 -24.01
N ALA A 263 -10.15 1.56 -23.47
CA ALA A 263 -10.94 2.19 -22.41
C ALA A 263 -10.20 2.20 -21.06
N GLY A 264 -9.11 1.43 -20.96
CA GLY A 264 -8.31 1.30 -19.75
C GLY A 264 -8.80 0.17 -18.84
N GLY A 265 -8.29 0.16 -17.62
CA GLY A 265 -8.65 -0.80 -16.57
C GLY A 265 -8.27 -0.29 -15.19
N GLU A 266 -8.81 -0.96 -14.17
CA GLU A 266 -8.38 -0.74 -12.79
C GLU A 266 -7.07 -1.48 -12.51
N LEU A 267 -6.17 -0.81 -11.82
CA LEU A 267 -4.96 -1.35 -11.23
C LEU A 267 -5.01 -1.06 -9.73
N ASP A 268 -4.73 -2.06 -8.91
CA ASP A 268 -4.89 -1.98 -7.47
C ASP A 268 -3.94 -2.92 -6.71
N ASN A 269 -3.99 -2.82 -5.39
CA ASN A 269 -3.22 -3.66 -4.48
C ASN A 269 -3.83 -5.05 -4.23
N ARG A 270 -5.01 -5.37 -4.79
CA ARG A 270 -5.83 -6.57 -4.53
C ARG A 270 -6.66 -7.00 -5.75
N GLY A 271 -6.02 -7.62 -6.72
CA GLY A 271 -6.68 -8.35 -7.79
C GLY A 271 -7.47 -9.56 -7.29
N ALA A 272 -8.24 -10.18 -8.19
CA ALA A 272 -9.21 -11.23 -7.87
C ALA A 272 -8.63 -12.46 -7.14
N ASP A 273 -7.34 -12.76 -7.31
CA ASP A 273 -6.64 -13.87 -6.65
C ASP A 273 -5.98 -13.46 -5.32
N GLY A 274 -6.07 -12.18 -4.93
CA GLY A 274 -5.44 -11.60 -3.74
C GLY A 274 -4.00 -11.11 -3.95
N ASN A 275 -3.49 -11.16 -5.18
CA ASN A 275 -2.26 -10.47 -5.57
C ASN A 275 -2.60 -9.12 -6.18
N GLY A 276 -1.67 -8.17 -6.20
CA GLY A 276 -1.92 -6.87 -6.84
C GLY A 276 -2.03 -6.99 -8.36
N ASN A 277 -2.60 -5.96 -8.99
CA ASN A 277 -2.58 -5.73 -10.43
C ASN A 277 -1.91 -4.36 -10.66
N PRO A 278 -0.59 -4.29 -10.94
CA PRO A 278 0.29 -5.41 -11.25
C PRO A 278 0.75 -6.22 -10.04
N ILE A 279 1.05 -7.50 -10.28
CA ILE A 279 1.55 -8.40 -9.24
C ILE A 279 2.88 -7.86 -8.73
N GLY A 280 2.96 -7.66 -7.42
CA GLY A 280 4.13 -7.16 -6.75
C GLY A 280 4.41 -5.67 -6.96
N GLY A 281 3.46 -4.91 -7.51
CA GLY A 281 3.52 -3.46 -7.58
C GLY A 281 3.62 -2.83 -6.19
N LEU A 282 4.51 -1.85 -6.02
CA LEU A 282 4.70 -1.13 -4.75
C LEU A 282 4.56 0.37 -4.96
N VAL A 283 3.81 1.04 -4.08
CA VAL A 283 3.58 2.49 -4.12
C VAL A 283 4.29 3.17 -2.96
N TYR A 284 5.06 4.19 -3.27
CA TYR A 284 5.72 5.03 -2.27
C TYR A 284 5.41 6.50 -2.46
N GLY A 285 5.54 7.27 -1.39
CA GLY A 285 5.47 8.72 -1.48
C GLY A 285 6.12 9.42 -0.30
N ASN A 286 6.25 10.74 -0.43
CA ASN A 286 6.86 11.60 0.57
C ASN A 286 5.84 12.49 1.31
N SER A 287 4.57 12.46 0.87
CA SER A 287 3.53 13.38 1.35
C SER A 287 3.13 13.14 2.81
N PHE A 288 3.25 11.90 3.29
CA PHE A 288 2.87 11.48 4.65
C PHE A 288 4.05 10.98 5.48
N GLY A 289 5.26 11.01 4.92
CA GLY A 289 6.48 10.49 5.52
C GLY A 289 7.51 10.20 4.44
N SER A 290 8.80 10.30 4.75
CA SER A 290 9.87 10.13 3.77
C SER A 290 9.92 8.68 3.26
N GLY A 291 9.60 8.45 1.98
CA GLY A 291 9.58 7.13 1.36
C GLY A 291 8.62 6.17 2.06
N LEU A 292 7.47 6.68 2.49
CA LEU A 292 6.41 5.88 3.12
C LEU A 292 5.76 4.98 2.05
N GLN A 293 5.56 3.71 2.38
CA GLN A 293 4.76 2.82 1.53
C GLN A 293 3.28 3.15 1.69
N TYR A 294 2.56 3.27 0.58
CA TYR A 294 1.10 3.37 0.58
C TYR A 294 0.54 1.99 0.28
N HIS A 295 -0.16 1.40 1.24
CA HIS A 295 -0.67 0.03 1.14
C HIS A 295 -2.01 -0.04 0.41
N ASP A 296 -2.89 0.94 0.62
CA ASP A 296 -4.17 1.05 -0.05
C ASP A 296 -4.09 2.10 -1.15
N TRP A 297 -4.32 1.67 -2.37
CA TRP A 297 -4.26 2.51 -3.56
C TRP A 297 -5.07 1.86 -4.68
N THR A 298 -5.58 2.70 -5.57
CA THR A 298 -6.25 2.31 -6.81
C THR A 298 -5.84 3.30 -7.89
N SER A 299 -5.73 2.83 -9.12
CA SER A 299 -5.39 3.64 -10.28
C SER A 299 -6.08 3.15 -11.53
N PHE A 300 -6.35 4.06 -12.43
CA PHE A 300 -6.88 3.76 -13.75
C PHE A 300 -6.07 4.54 -14.76
N ILE A 301 -5.88 3.94 -15.92
CA ILE A 301 -5.23 4.56 -17.07
C ILE A 301 -5.89 4.02 -18.33
N SER A 302 -6.11 4.89 -19.29
CA SER A 302 -6.58 4.56 -20.64
C SER A 302 -5.60 5.14 -21.67
N ASP A 303 -5.98 5.12 -22.95
CA ASP A 303 -5.20 5.79 -23.99
C ASP A 303 -5.14 7.33 -23.84
N SER A 304 -6.05 7.92 -23.07
CA SER A 304 -6.30 9.37 -23.05
C SER A 304 -6.49 9.99 -21.66
N GLU A 305 -6.70 9.20 -20.61
CA GLU A 305 -6.84 9.69 -19.23
C GLU A 305 -6.14 8.80 -18.21
N PHE A 306 -5.90 9.37 -17.03
CA PHE A 306 -5.41 8.60 -15.89
C PHE A 306 -5.86 9.23 -14.56
N CYS A 307 -5.88 8.39 -13.54
CA CYS A 307 -6.10 8.80 -12.16
C CYS A 307 -5.44 7.78 -11.24
N PHE A 308 -4.81 8.25 -10.19
CA PHE A 308 -4.12 7.40 -9.23
C PHE A 308 -4.24 8.02 -7.85
N ARG A 309 -4.89 7.31 -6.94
CA ARG A 309 -5.05 7.69 -5.53
C ARG A 309 -4.35 6.68 -4.64
N ALA A 310 -3.62 7.18 -3.66
CA ALA A 310 -2.99 6.37 -2.62
C ALA A 310 -3.33 6.93 -1.23
N CYS A 311 -3.88 6.07 -0.39
CA CYS A 311 -4.54 6.44 0.85
C CYS A 311 -3.75 5.97 2.09
N VAL A 312 -3.95 6.68 3.19
CA VAL A 312 -3.34 6.40 4.49
C VAL A 312 -4.36 6.52 5.62
N GLY A 313 -4.05 5.88 6.75
CA GLY A 313 -4.85 5.98 7.97
C GLY A 313 -6.09 5.07 7.98
N PRO A 314 -6.99 5.25 8.96
CA PRO A 314 -8.06 4.28 9.27
C PRO A 314 -9.09 4.12 8.15
N ARG A 315 -9.25 5.12 7.27
CA ARG A 315 -10.21 5.10 6.16
C ARG A 315 -9.58 4.69 4.83
N ALA A 316 -8.30 4.31 4.81
CA ALA A 316 -7.54 4.11 3.58
C ALA A 316 -8.22 3.14 2.60
N THR A 317 -8.65 1.96 3.06
CA THR A 317 -9.36 0.96 2.24
C THR A 317 -10.69 1.49 1.68
N SER A 318 -11.41 2.36 2.42
CA SER A 318 -12.68 2.93 1.94
C SER A 318 -12.47 4.07 0.93
N LEU A 319 -11.38 4.83 1.07
CA LEU A 319 -11.06 5.98 0.22
C LEU A 319 -10.28 5.59 -1.05
N CYS A 320 -9.69 4.40 -1.06
CA CYS A 320 -8.99 3.77 -2.18
C CYS A 320 -9.60 2.38 -2.44
N ASN A 321 -10.93 2.33 -2.53
CA ASN A 321 -11.66 1.08 -2.75
C ASN A 321 -11.49 0.61 -4.20
N HIS A 322 -11.45 -0.70 -4.41
CA HIS A 322 -11.10 -1.35 -5.67
C HIS A 322 -12.16 -2.36 -6.12
N ILE A 323 -13.43 -2.00 -5.97
CA ILE A 323 -14.60 -2.83 -6.33
C ILE A 323 -15.46 -2.14 -7.40
N TYR A 324 -14.95 -1.09 -8.01
CA TYR A 324 -15.69 -0.19 -8.92
C TYR A 324 -14.98 -0.05 -10.27
N ASP A 325 -14.41 -1.15 -10.73
CA ASP A 325 -13.47 -1.28 -11.84
C ASP A 325 -14.02 -0.70 -13.17
N ILE A 326 -15.31 -0.89 -13.46
CA ILE A 326 -15.95 -0.41 -14.70
C ILE A 326 -16.35 1.07 -14.66
N MET A 327 -16.17 1.77 -13.53
CA MET A 327 -16.64 3.15 -13.36
C MET A 327 -15.64 4.19 -13.89
N GLY A 328 -14.35 3.82 -13.96
CA GLY A 328 -13.28 4.67 -14.49
C GLY A 328 -12.95 5.90 -13.64
N CYS A 329 -12.09 6.77 -14.18
CA CYS A 329 -11.48 7.86 -13.42
C CYS A 329 -12.46 8.91 -12.92
N PHE A 330 -13.34 9.39 -13.78
CA PHE A 330 -14.24 10.48 -13.44
C PHE A 330 -15.23 10.14 -12.33
N TRP A 331 -15.57 8.86 -12.17
CA TRP A 331 -16.49 8.41 -11.15
C TRP A 331 -15.77 8.02 -9.85
N ASN A 332 -14.67 7.26 -9.95
CA ASN A 332 -13.91 6.79 -8.77
C ASN A 332 -13.07 7.91 -8.12
N MET A 333 -12.52 8.80 -8.94
CA MET A 333 -11.64 9.90 -8.49
C MET A 333 -12.05 11.23 -9.15
N PRO A 334 -13.20 11.80 -8.78
CA PRO A 334 -13.63 13.11 -9.27
C PRO A 334 -12.56 14.17 -8.97
N ALA A 335 -12.17 14.93 -9.98
CA ALA A 335 -11.09 15.92 -9.89
C ALA A 335 -11.11 16.90 -11.07
N ASN A 336 -10.09 17.76 -11.15
CA ASN A 336 -9.81 18.53 -12.35
C ASN A 336 -9.07 17.64 -13.39
N TYR A 337 -9.66 17.50 -14.59
CA TYR A 337 -9.08 16.79 -15.73
C TYR A 337 -8.86 17.72 -16.95
N ASN A 338 -8.87 19.04 -16.74
CA ASN A 338 -8.77 20.00 -17.84
C ASN A 338 -7.42 19.93 -18.55
N ALA A 339 -7.46 19.78 -19.87
CA ALA A 339 -6.27 19.91 -20.70
C ALA A 339 -5.67 21.33 -20.58
N GLY A 340 -4.35 21.42 -20.58
CA GLY A 340 -3.58 22.65 -20.40
C GLY A 340 -3.41 23.08 -18.95
N VAL A 341 -4.04 22.40 -17.99
CA VAL A 341 -3.88 22.69 -16.56
C VAL A 341 -2.89 21.72 -15.94
N TYR A 342 -1.89 22.27 -15.26
CA TYR A 342 -0.92 21.52 -14.48
C TYR A 342 -0.79 22.16 -13.11
N GLU A 343 -1.09 21.46 -12.02
CA GLU A 343 -1.13 22.10 -10.70
C GLU A 343 -0.92 21.14 -9.53
N ASP A 344 -0.30 21.66 -8.48
CA ASP A 344 -0.19 21.04 -7.16
C ASP A 344 -1.11 21.75 -6.17
N CYS A 345 -2.10 21.05 -5.62
CA CYS A 345 -3.11 21.58 -4.71
C CYS A 345 -3.08 20.89 -3.34
N VAL A 346 -3.66 21.55 -2.35
CA VAL A 346 -4.13 20.93 -1.09
C VAL A 346 -5.63 20.77 -1.20
N GLY A 347 -6.20 19.68 -0.69
CA GLY A 347 -7.64 19.45 -0.76
C GLY A 347 -8.22 18.86 0.51
N ASP A 348 -9.54 18.98 0.61
CA ASP A 348 -10.32 18.25 1.60
C ASP A 348 -10.43 16.77 1.20
N THR A 349 -10.64 15.88 2.19
CA THR A 349 -10.83 14.46 1.90
C THR A 349 -12.19 14.23 1.22
N ASP A 350 -12.17 13.58 0.06
CA ASP A 350 -13.39 13.12 -0.64
C ASP A 350 -14.25 12.15 0.19
N LEU A 351 -15.49 11.99 -0.27
CA LEU A 351 -16.36 10.91 0.18
C LEU A 351 -15.81 9.54 -0.31
N PRO A 352 -15.92 8.47 0.49
CA PRO A 352 -15.57 7.12 0.05
C PRO A 352 -16.35 6.68 -1.19
N MET A 353 -15.69 5.98 -2.12
CA MET A 353 -16.32 5.56 -3.38
C MET A 353 -17.58 4.72 -3.12
N GLY A 354 -18.68 5.09 -3.79
CA GLY A 354 -19.96 4.40 -3.71
C GLY A 354 -20.73 4.58 -2.39
N VAL A 355 -20.30 5.46 -1.49
CA VAL A 355 -21.00 5.72 -0.21
C VAL A 355 -21.84 6.98 -0.30
N TYR A 356 -23.17 6.82 -0.33
CA TYR A 356 -24.14 7.90 -0.44
C TYR A 356 -24.94 8.02 0.87
N GLY A 357 -24.50 8.94 1.75
CA GLY A 357 -25.08 9.11 3.08
C GLY A 357 -24.82 7.87 3.95
N THR A 358 -25.87 7.13 4.29
CA THR A 358 -25.79 5.87 5.04
C THR A 358 -25.87 4.62 4.16
N SER A 359 -25.96 4.80 2.84
CA SER A 359 -26.08 3.70 1.88
C SER A 359 -24.78 3.47 1.13
N THR A 360 -24.52 2.22 0.75
CA THR A 360 -23.42 1.82 -0.13
C THR A 360 -24.01 1.27 -1.41
N TRP A 361 -23.61 1.84 -2.55
CA TRP A 361 -23.93 1.31 -3.87
C TRP A 361 -22.91 0.26 -4.27
N HIS A 362 -23.34 -0.76 -5.00
CA HIS A 362 -22.46 -1.80 -5.54
C HIS A 362 -22.57 -1.81 -7.06
N GLN A 363 -21.42 -2.04 -7.71
CA GLN A 363 -21.32 -2.07 -9.16
C GLN A 363 -22.32 -3.06 -9.79
N GLY A 364 -22.93 -2.65 -10.91
CA GLY A 364 -23.94 -3.44 -11.62
C GLY A 364 -25.39 -3.22 -11.15
N VAL A 365 -25.62 -2.44 -10.08
CA VAL A 365 -26.96 -2.10 -9.61
C VAL A 365 -27.51 -0.86 -10.34
N ASN A 366 -28.74 -0.95 -10.85
CA ASN A 366 -29.42 0.12 -11.60
C ASN A 366 -30.46 0.85 -10.71
N PRO A 367 -30.53 2.20 -10.69
CA PRO A 367 -29.66 3.15 -11.39
C PRO A 367 -28.25 3.24 -10.80
N THR A 368 -27.26 3.33 -11.69
CA THR A 368 -25.92 3.76 -11.31
C THR A 368 -26.00 5.22 -10.87
N PRO A 369 -25.60 5.56 -9.63
CA PRO A 369 -25.62 6.92 -9.14
C PRO A 369 -24.55 7.76 -9.83
N ALA A 370 -24.77 9.09 -9.82
CA ALA A 370 -23.74 10.02 -10.26
C ALA A 370 -22.48 9.94 -9.39
N ALA A 371 -21.34 10.30 -9.97
CA ALA A 371 -20.09 10.45 -9.24
C ALA A 371 -20.25 11.40 -8.05
N HIS A 372 -19.43 11.22 -7.00
CA HIS A 372 -19.38 12.19 -5.92
C HIS A 372 -18.95 13.57 -6.44
N PRO A 373 -19.43 14.66 -5.82
CA PRO A 373 -18.90 15.98 -6.13
C PRO A 373 -17.41 16.01 -5.77
N VAL A 374 -16.63 16.73 -6.58
CA VAL A 374 -15.20 16.95 -6.32
C VAL A 374 -15.05 17.68 -4.98
N ALA A 375 -14.26 17.15 -4.05
CA ALA A 375 -13.94 17.87 -2.82
C ALA A 375 -13.22 19.20 -3.12
N PRO A 376 -13.45 20.25 -2.29
CA PRO A 376 -12.76 21.52 -2.47
C PRO A 376 -11.22 21.37 -2.46
N SER A 377 -10.59 21.97 -3.47
CA SER A 377 -9.13 22.15 -3.53
C SER A 377 -8.75 23.62 -3.31
N SER A 378 -7.62 23.86 -2.67
CA SER A 378 -7.10 25.18 -2.35
C SER A 378 -5.57 25.23 -2.45
N SER A 379 -4.99 26.43 -2.40
CA SER A 379 -3.54 26.64 -2.45
C SER A 379 -2.87 25.99 -3.67
N CYS A 380 -3.59 25.95 -4.79
CA CYS A 380 -3.14 25.38 -6.05
C CYS A 380 -1.97 26.20 -6.63
N LYS A 381 -0.87 25.51 -6.90
CA LYS A 381 0.34 26.06 -7.49
C LYS A 381 0.40 25.62 -8.95
N PRO A 382 0.19 26.55 -9.92
CA PRO A 382 0.24 26.19 -11.32
C PRO A 382 1.68 25.88 -11.74
N LEU A 383 1.80 24.91 -12.63
CA LEU A 383 3.02 24.53 -13.35
C LEU A 383 2.82 24.90 -14.83
N PRO A 384 3.87 25.37 -15.53
CA PRO A 384 3.75 25.62 -16.97
C PRO A 384 3.49 24.35 -17.78
N THR A 385 4.11 23.25 -17.36
CA THR A 385 4.00 21.91 -17.96
C THR A 385 4.56 20.87 -17.01
N VAL A 386 4.34 19.60 -17.33
CA VAL A 386 4.98 18.45 -16.69
C VAL A 386 5.79 17.70 -17.74
N SER A 387 7.11 17.66 -17.52
CA SER A 387 8.07 17.00 -18.40
C SER A 387 9.07 16.16 -17.60
N VAL A 388 9.76 15.26 -18.28
CA VAL A 388 10.80 14.43 -17.65
C VAL A 388 11.88 15.32 -17.02
N SER A 389 12.21 15.05 -15.77
CA SER A 389 13.28 15.73 -15.04
C SER A 389 13.98 14.77 -14.07
N PRO A 390 15.25 14.97 -13.71
CA PRO A 390 15.90 14.09 -12.74
C PRO A 390 15.28 14.23 -11.34
N VAL A 391 15.27 13.14 -10.56
CA VAL A 391 15.03 13.21 -9.11
C VAL A 391 16.07 14.14 -8.49
N MET A 392 15.63 15.14 -7.71
CA MET A 392 16.53 16.01 -6.98
C MET A 392 17.33 15.20 -5.95
N ARG A 393 18.66 15.32 -5.96
CA ARG A 393 19.48 14.64 -4.96
C ARG A 393 19.22 15.27 -3.58
N ARG A 394 19.33 14.49 -2.51
CA ARG A 394 19.11 14.97 -1.12
C ARG A 394 19.94 16.22 -0.77
N SER A 395 21.14 16.35 -1.34
CA SER A 395 22.01 17.53 -1.23
C SER A 395 21.45 18.81 -1.89
N GLU A 396 20.64 18.67 -2.93
CA GLU A 396 20.02 19.79 -3.66
C GLU A 396 18.72 20.23 -2.99
N MET A 397 18.00 19.31 -2.34
CA MET A 397 16.85 19.63 -1.49
C MET A 397 17.24 20.50 -0.29
N VAL A 398 18.37 20.20 0.38
CA VAL A 398 18.90 21.03 1.48
C VAL A 398 19.33 22.42 1.00
N LYS A 399 19.93 22.51 -0.20
CA LYS A 399 20.29 23.82 -0.79
C LYS A 399 19.07 24.69 -1.11
N ARG A 400 17.94 24.09 -1.50
CA ARG A 400 16.68 24.84 -1.77
C ARG A 400 15.95 25.29 -0.51
N GLN A 401 16.18 24.66 0.65
CA GLN A 401 15.63 25.13 1.94
C GLN A 401 16.42 26.31 2.54
N VAL A 402 17.66 26.56 2.08
CA VAL A 402 18.50 27.67 2.56
C VAL A 402 18.64 28.72 1.47
N THR A 403 17.58 29.49 1.20
CA THR A 403 17.60 30.94 0.87
C THR A 403 16.19 31.41 0.50
N PRO A 404 15.73 32.54 1.07
CA PRO A 404 16.06 33.82 0.45
C PRO A 404 17.06 34.62 1.30
N PRO A 405 18.12 35.20 0.71
CA PRO A 405 18.80 36.32 1.33
C PRO A 405 17.86 37.53 1.23
N PHE A 406 17.44 38.07 2.36
CA PHE A 406 16.93 39.44 2.38
C PHE A 406 18.01 40.36 1.79
N PRO A 407 17.66 41.30 0.87
CA PRO A 407 18.60 42.33 0.47
C PRO A 407 18.79 43.26 1.67
N GLY A 408 19.94 43.15 2.36
CA GLY A 408 20.32 44.13 3.39
C GLY A 408 21.04 43.62 4.64
N ALA A 409 21.39 42.35 4.78
CA ALA A 409 22.17 41.90 5.94
C ALA A 409 23.68 42.14 5.72
N THR A 410 24.26 43.06 6.49
CA THR A 410 25.70 43.33 6.54
C THR A 410 26.45 42.09 7.07
N ALA A 411 27.57 41.75 6.44
CA ALA A 411 28.38 40.60 6.84
C ALA A 411 28.95 40.78 8.28
N PRO A 412 29.01 39.71 9.10
CA PRO A 412 29.64 39.77 10.41
C PRO A 412 31.16 39.98 10.27
N PRO A 413 31.80 40.72 11.20
CA PRO A 413 33.21 41.06 11.11
C PRO A 413 34.09 39.81 11.26
N SER A 414 35.11 39.72 10.42
CA SER A 414 36.14 38.66 10.50
C SER A 414 36.94 38.81 11.79
N LEU A 415 36.92 37.78 12.64
CA LEU A 415 37.90 37.64 13.71
C LEU A 415 39.26 37.30 13.10
N ARG A 416 40.27 38.11 13.42
CA ARG A 416 41.68 37.75 13.21
C ARG A 416 42.16 36.85 14.32
#